data_AF-A0A2E6NQW3-F1
#
_entry.id   AF-A0A2E6NQW3-F1
#
_cell.length_a   1.000
_cell.length_b   1.000
_cell.length_c   1.000
_cell.angle_alpha   90.00
_cell.angle_beta   90.00
_cell.angle_gamma   90.00
#
_symmetry.space_group_name_H-M   'P 1'
#
loop_
_entity.id
_entity.type
_entity.pdbx_description
1 polymer ?
#
loop_
_entity_poly.entity_id
_entity_poly.type
_entity_poly.pdbx_seq_one_letter_code
_entity_poly.pdbx_strand_id
1 'polypeptide(L)'
;MPPPLEQEEKAKLIKQLFKSEYSKRTTVARRDLGKVLLAKAKREKADMVARYVLLSEAINFSARSADLNNSLEAFQLMEDGYLIDSVTVKEGLLSVFPRTKSLITEETIFDEWMTLVDMALAMDDYSTAERFAGLARKRASRDKLLAGIAKDKAKYINLLEKRFEEVKPSLEKLVGDPANLEANGTVGEFISLYKRDWKTGMPLLSKGPDGDLKKLADEEFKASGVALELQGIADGWWELAQGNKDVLRISCLMRAAHWYRKVLAGLEGLSQVRIEKRLAEIEKEIGFSRGIKLSELQVLCYQRERWRPHPLEKMTLARRGEALAVKNTTGISGYALLASKRLLRGDFSATVHVYGGRTMGVTSEDLRSKRLQIELKEGWQRIRVERVGKSLTFSVNGKPVKWKANSIYTRYYGEANPEQTGYLFISLNSGQQCSIQQLEIETAMEEFGFTGEPETNDDDDEGRERGDDRGRFGGFGGFGGRGRGGRN
;
A
#
# COMPACT_ATOMS: atom_id res chain seq x y z
N MET A 1 -25.29 -11.41 -7.45
CA MET A 1 -25.93 -10.27 -8.13
C MET A 1 -27.44 -10.51 -8.19
N PRO A 2 -28.30 -9.50 -7.96
CA PRO A 2 -29.75 -9.66 -8.11
C PRO A 2 -30.17 -10.09 -9.53
N PRO A 3 -31.34 -10.71 -9.75
CA PRO A 3 -31.81 -11.07 -11.09
C PRO A 3 -31.96 -9.86 -12.02
N PRO A 4 -31.57 -9.96 -13.32
CA PRO A 4 -31.60 -8.81 -14.24
C PRO A 4 -32.97 -8.13 -14.38
N LEU A 5 -34.07 -8.90 -14.37
CA LEU A 5 -35.42 -8.35 -14.48
C LEU A 5 -35.76 -7.46 -13.28
N GLU A 6 -35.45 -7.92 -12.06
CA GLU A 6 -35.68 -7.15 -10.84
C GLU A 6 -34.83 -5.86 -10.81
N GLN A 7 -33.60 -5.93 -11.32
CA GLN A 7 -32.77 -4.74 -11.49
C GLN A 7 -33.41 -3.72 -12.44
N GLU A 8 -33.98 -4.17 -13.57
CA GLU A 8 -34.62 -3.29 -14.54
C GLU A 8 -35.86 -2.61 -13.95
N GLU A 9 -36.69 -3.35 -13.23
CA GLU A 9 -37.87 -2.82 -12.54
C GLU A 9 -37.48 -1.76 -11.50
N LYS A 10 -36.48 -2.05 -10.65
CA LYS A 10 -35.98 -1.08 -9.67
C LYS A 10 -35.31 0.12 -10.35
N ALA A 11 -34.61 -0.07 -11.46
CA ALA A 11 -34.02 1.02 -12.22
C ALA A 11 -35.07 1.96 -12.81
N LYS A 12 -36.20 1.44 -13.31
CA LYS A 12 -37.34 2.26 -13.77
C LYS A 12 -37.92 3.09 -12.63
N LEU A 13 -38.16 2.45 -11.48
CA LEU A 13 -38.67 3.15 -10.29
C LEU A 13 -37.72 4.25 -9.82
N ILE A 14 -36.42 3.97 -9.68
CA ILE A 14 -35.42 4.96 -9.26
C ILE A 14 -35.37 6.13 -10.25
N LYS A 15 -35.34 5.86 -11.56
CA LYS A 15 -35.38 6.92 -12.61
C LYS A 15 -36.64 7.76 -12.54
N GLN A 16 -37.79 7.17 -12.20
CA GLN A 16 -39.04 7.91 -12.01
C GLN A 16 -38.97 8.81 -10.77
N LEU A 17 -38.46 8.30 -9.65
CA LEU A 17 -38.34 9.06 -8.39
C LEU A 17 -37.36 10.24 -8.50
N PHE A 18 -36.29 10.10 -9.28
CA PHE A 18 -35.28 11.13 -9.49
C PHE A 18 -35.35 11.78 -10.89
N LYS A 19 -36.52 11.78 -11.53
CA LYS A 19 -36.70 12.22 -12.93
C LYS A 19 -36.11 13.61 -13.20
N SER A 20 -36.25 14.53 -12.24
CA SER A 20 -35.77 15.91 -12.38
C SER A 20 -34.23 15.95 -12.46
N GLU A 21 -33.56 15.16 -11.64
CA GLU A 21 -32.12 15.08 -11.54
C GLU A 21 -31.53 14.34 -12.74
N TYR A 22 -32.14 13.23 -13.15
CA TYR A 22 -31.75 12.46 -14.33
C TYR A 22 -31.83 13.28 -15.63
N SER A 23 -32.75 14.25 -15.71
CA SER A 23 -32.87 15.10 -16.91
C SER A 23 -31.73 16.12 -17.05
N LYS A 24 -31.02 16.44 -15.97
CA LYS A 24 -29.92 17.42 -15.98
C LYS A 24 -28.68 16.83 -16.66
N ARG A 25 -28.11 17.59 -17.59
CA ARG A 25 -26.95 17.15 -18.41
C ARG A 25 -25.61 17.73 -17.99
N THR A 26 -25.60 18.70 -17.08
CA THR A 26 -24.35 19.34 -16.65
C THR A 26 -23.50 18.37 -15.81
N THR A 27 -22.18 18.49 -15.91
CA THR A 27 -21.24 17.66 -15.13
C THR A 27 -21.48 17.80 -13.62
N VAL A 28 -21.77 19.01 -13.15
CA VAL A 28 -22.07 19.28 -11.74
C VAL A 28 -23.34 18.56 -11.30
N ALA A 29 -24.44 18.69 -12.05
CA ALA A 29 -25.69 18.03 -11.68
C ALA A 29 -25.57 16.49 -11.70
N ARG A 30 -24.83 15.93 -12.66
CA ARG A 30 -24.54 14.48 -12.70
C ARG A 30 -23.72 14.02 -11.49
N ARG A 31 -22.74 14.82 -11.09
CA ARG A 31 -21.95 14.56 -9.89
C ARG A 31 -22.81 14.56 -8.64
N ASP A 32 -23.68 15.56 -8.51
CA ASP A 32 -24.56 15.70 -7.36
C ASP A 32 -25.58 14.55 -7.31
N LEU A 33 -26.11 14.12 -8.46
CA LEU A 33 -26.96 12.93 -8.53
C LEU A 33 -26.20 11.68 -8.09
N GLY A 34 -24.98 11.43 -8.58
CA GLY A 34 -24.16 10.29 -8.15
C GLY A 34 -23.96 10.25 -6.63
N LYS A 35 -23.68 11.39 -5.99
CA LYS A 35 -23.58 11.53 -4.53
C LYS A 35 -24.89 11.20 -3.81
N VAL A 36 -26.01 11.70 -4.33
CA VAL A 36 -27.34 11.45 -3.75
C VAL A 36 -27.68 9.95 -3.82
N LEU A 37 -27.43 9.31 -4.95
CA LEU A 37 -27.69 7.88 -5.15
C LEU A 37 -26.81 7.04 -4.22
N LEU A 38 -25.52 7.36 -4.08
CA LEU A 38 -24.63 6.69 -3.13
C LEU A 38 -25.11 6.86 -1.68
N ALA A 39 -25.50 8.07 -1.28
CA ALA A 39 -26.01 8.32 0.06
C ALA A 39 -27.31 7.54 0.36
N LYS A 40 -28.17 7.37 -0.65
CA LYS A 40 -29.36 6.52 -0.55
C LYS A 40 -28.98 5.05 -0.46
N ALA A 41 -28.06 4.57 -1.30
CA ALA A 41 -27.57 3.19 -1.25
C ALA A 41 -26.97 2.81 0.11
N LYS A 42 -26.24 3.71 0.78
CA LYS A 42 -25.69 3.47 2.12
C LYS A 42 -26.75 3.32 3.21
N ARG A 43 -27.93 3.93 3.01
CA ARG A 43 -29.05 3.89 3.96
C ARG A 43 -30.05 2.80 3.65
N GLU A 44 -30.12 2.36 2.41
CA GLU A 44 -30.99 1.27 1.99
C GLU A 44 -30.47 -0.05 2.57
N LYS A 45 -31.31 -0.70 3.37
CA LYS A 45 -30.98 -1.96 4.06
C LYS A 45 -32.06 -3.02 3.85
N ALA A 46 -33.25 -2.63 3.41
CA ALA A 46 -34.39 -3.51 3.30
C ALA A 46 -34.49 -4.07 1.87
N ASP A 47 -34.32 -3.20 0.88
CA ASP A 47 -34.42 -3.57 -0.53
C ASP A 47 -33.02 -3.70 -1.16
N MET A 48 -32.48 -4.92 -1.11
CA MET A 48 -31.14 -5.22 -1.63
C MET A 48 -31.05 -5.07 -3.16
N VAL A 49 -32.16 -5.21 -3.89
CA VAL A 49 -32.17 -4.96 -5.34
C VAL A 49 -32.09 -3.46 -5.61
N ALA A 50 -32.88 -2.65 -4.90
CA ALA A 50 -32.81 -1.20 -5.00
C ALA A 50 -31.42 -0.69 -4.60
N ARG A 51 -30.84 -1.20 -3.50
CA ARG A 51 -29.49 -0.86 -3.09
C ARG A 51 -28.46 -1.17 -4.18
N TYR A 52 -28.53 -2.35 -4.80
CA TYR A 52 -27.64 -2.71 -5.91
C TYR A 52 -27.75 -1.69 -7.06
N VAL A 53 -28.96 -1.40 -7.53
CA VAL A 53 -29.18 -0.45 -8.64
C VAL A 53 -28.73 0.96 -8.28
N LEU A 54 -28.97 1.41 -7.05
CA LEU A 54 -28.47 2.71 -6.57
C LEU A 54 -26.94 2.78 -6.60
N LEU A 55 -26.24 1.70 -6.23
CA LEU A 55 -24.78 1.62 -6.33
C LEU A 55 -24.32 1.63 -7.78
N SER A 56 -24.93 0.84 -8.67
CA SER A 56 -24.60 0.81 -10.11
C SER A 56 -24.74 2.19 -10.76
N GLU A 57 -25.84 2.88 -10.48
CA GLU A 57 -26.07 4.22 -11.01
C GLU A 57 -25.13 5.26 -10.37
N ALA A 58 -24.85 5.14 -9.06
CA ALA A 58 -23.89 6.00 -8.37
C ALA A 58 -22.47 5.87 -8.96
N ILE A 59 -22.01 4.65 -9.26
CA ILE A 59 -20.74 4.40 -9.97
C ILE A 59 -20.75 5.13 -11.31
N ASN A 60 -21.76 4.89 -12.15
CA ASN A 60 -21.81 5.45 -13.51
C ASN A 60 -21.86 6.98 -13.52
N PHE A 61 -22.72 7.60 -12.71
CA PHE A 61 -22.83 9.06 -12.64
C PHE A 61 -21.58 9.71 -12.04
N SER A 62 -20.98 9.11 -11.01
CA SER A 62 -19.76 9.63 -10.39
C SER A 62 -18.56 9.51 -11.34
N ALA A 63 -18.37 8.36 -11.99
CA ALA A 63 -17.30 8.14 -12.95
C ALA A 63 -17.37 9.13 -14.12
N ARG A 64 -18.54 9.25 -14.78
CA ARG A 64 -18.74 10.15 -15.93
C ARG A 64 -18.61 11.63 -15.57
N SER A 65 -18.74 11.98 -14.29
CA SER A 65 -18.62 13.36 -13.79
C SER A 65 -17.28 13.69 -13.14
N ALA A 66 -16.28 12.81 -13.33
CA ALA A 66 -14.93 12.92 -12.77
C ALA A 66 -14.87 12.91 -11.24
N ASP A 67 -15.80 12.21 -10.58
CA ASP A 67 -15.84 12.04 -9.12
C ASP A 67 -15.34 10.64 -8.73
N LEU A 68 -14.02 10.49 -8.71
CA LEU A 68 -13.38 9.18 -8.50
C LEU A 68 -13.69 8.61 -7.12
N ASN A 69 -13.66 9.45 -6.08
CA ASN A 69 -13.85 9.02 -4.70
C ASN A 69 -15.24 8.38 -4.50
N ASN A 70 -16.31 9.04 -4.95
CA ASN A 70 -17.66 8.48 -4.81
C ASN A 70 -17.86 7.26 -5.72
N SER A 71 -17.21 7.24 -6.89
CA SER A 71 -17.30 6.09 -7.79
C SER A 71 -16.65 4.84 -7.22
N LEU A 72 -15.43 4.96 -6.66
CA LEU A 72 -14.72 3.84 -6.04
C LEU A 72 -15.38 3.41 -4.73
N GLU A 73 -15.90 4.35 -3.94
CA GLU A 73 -16.65 4.00 -2.72
C GLU A 73 -17.94 3.23 -3.04
N ALA A 74 -18.68 3.65 -4.07
CA ALA A 74 -19.86 2.93 -4.53
C ALA A 74 -19.51 1.53 -5.06
N PHE A 75 -18.38 1.41 -5.78
CA PHE A 75 -17.84 0.12 -6.22
C PHE A 75 -17.49 -0.79 -5.04
N GLN A 76 -16.76 -0.30 -4.03
CA GLN A 76 -16.40 -1.10 -2.85
C GLN A 76 -17.64 -1.61 -2.12
N LEU A 77 -18.63 -0.75 -1.90
CA LEU A 77 -19.90 -1.16 -1.27
C LEU A 77 -20.68 -2.19 -2.10
N MET A 78 -20.47 -2.22 -3.42
CA MET A 78 -21.06 -3.23 -4.29
C MET A 78 -20.29 -4.55 -4.18
N GLU A 79 -18.97 -4.50 -4.18
CA GLU A 79 -18.12 -5.68 -4.00
C GLU A 79 -18.34 -6.34 -2.64
N ASP A 80 -18.41 -5.56 -1.56
CA ASP A 80 -18.63 -6.06 -0.20
C ASP A 80 -20.04 -6.67 0.00
N GLY A 81 -21.01 -6.20 -0.79
CA GLY A 81 -22.43 -6.51 -0.60
C GLY A 81 -23.01 -7.54 -1.57
N TYR A 82 -22.33 -7.83 -2.68
CA TYR A 82 -22.89 -8.60 -3.77
C TYR A 82 -21.81 -9.44 -4.48
N LEU A 83 -22.18 -10.66 -4.85
CA LEU A 83 -21.40 -11.45 -5.80
C LEU A 83 -21.49 -10.80 -7.19
N ILE A 84 -20.44 -10.10 -7.61
CA ILE A 84 -20.30 -9.40 -8.90
C ILE A 84 -19.04 -9.85 -9.63
N ASP A 85 -18.99 -9.56 -10.93
CA ASP A 85 -17.73 -9.53 -11.66
C ASP A 85 -17.04 -8.17 -11.40
N SER A 86 -16.17 -8.13 -10.39
CA SER A 86 -15.44 -6.94 -9.99
C SER A 86 -14.60 -6.35 -11.13
N VAL A 87 -14.02 -7.19 -11.99
CA VAL A 87 -13.19 -6.75 -13.12
C VAL A 87 -14.06 -6.01 -14.13
N THR A 88 -15.20 -6.59 -14.53
CA THR A 88 -16.12 -5.97 -15.49
C THR A 88 -16.67 -4.63 -14.98
N VAL A 89 -17.09 -4.55 -13.71
CA VAL A 89 -17.62 -3.31 -13.14
C VAL A 89 -16.54 -2.23 -13.06
N LYS A 90 -15.33 -2.59 -12.61
CA LYS A 90 -14.20 -1.66 -12.47
C LYS A 90 -13.67 -1.20 -13.83
N GLU A 91 -13.60 -2.09 -14.83
CA GLU A 91 -13.29 -1.72 -16.21
C GLU A 91 -14.29 -0.68 -16.74
N GLY A 92 -15.59 -0.92 -16.54
CA GLY A 92 -16.65 -0.01 -16.98
C GLY A 92 -16.51 1.38 -16.36
N LEU A 93 -16.24 1.44 -15.05
CA LEU A 93 -15.96 2.67 -14.30
C LEU A 93 -14.77 3.43 -14.91
N LEU A 94 -13.62 2.76 -15.02
CA LEU A 94 -12.36 3.39 -15.44
C LEU A 94 -12.40 3.85 -16.90
N SER A 95 -13.10 3.10 -17.75
CA SER A 95 -13.22 3.39 -19.19
C SER A 95 -14.03 4.65 -19.50
N VAL A 96 -15.07 4.93 -18.70
CA VAL A 96 -15.91 6.13 -18.87
C VAL A 96 -15.37 7.34 -18.11
N PHE A 97 -14.36 7.16 -17.25
CA PHE A 97 -13.81 8.23 -16.43
C PHE A 97 -13.02 9.24 -17.26
N PRO A 98 -13.43 10.51 -17.32
CA PRO A 98 -12.79 11.49 -18.20
C PRO A 98 -11.38 11.87 -17.71
N ARG A 99 -10.57 12.41 -18.61
CA ARG A 99 -9.27 13.01 -18.25
C ARG A 99 -9.46 14.21 -17.34
N THR A 100 -8.57 14.37 -16.38
CA THR A 100 -8.57 15.49 -15.42
C THR A 100 -7.22 16.21 -15.43
N LYS A 101 -7.16 17.35 -14.75
CA LYS A 101 -5.90 18.08 -14.48
C LYS A 101 -5.24 17.64 -13.17
N SER A 102 -5.92 16.83 -12.37
CA SER A 102 -5.43 16.40 -11.06
C SER A 102 -4.43 15.27 -11.23
N LEU A 103 -3.15 15.54 -10.95
CA LEU A 103 -2.09 14.53 -11.07
C LEU A 103 -2.40 13.29 -10.21
N ILE A 104 -2.92 13.49 -9.00
CA ILE A 104 -3.30 12.41 -8.08
C ILE A 104 -4.38 11.53 -8.69
N THR A 105 -5.43 12.14 -9.26
CA THR A 105 -6.53 11.41 -9.88
C THR A 105 -6.05 10.64 -11.11
N GLU A 106 -5.18 11.22 -11.93
CA GLU A 106 -4.61 10.53 -13.09
C GLU A 106 -3.75 9.33 -12.70
N GLU A 107 -2.92 9.46 -11.65
CA GLU A 107 -2.10 8.38 -11.11
C GLU A 107 -2.94 7.28 -10.48
N THR A 108 -3.96 7.65 -9.70
CA THR A 108 -4.87 6.66 -9.09
C THR A 108 -5.54 5.82 -10.17
N ILE A 109 -6.09 6.44 -11.22
CA ILE A 109 -6.73 5.69 -12.33
C ILE A 109 -5.74 4.79 -13.06
N PHE A 110 -4.50 5.25 -13.22
CA PHE A 110 -3.44 4.42 -13.78
C PHE A 110 -3.16 3.19 -12.92
N ASP A 111 -3.04 3.37 -11.61
CA ASP A 111 -2.81 2.28 -10.64
C ASP A 111 -3.99 1.30 -10.61
N GLU A 112 -5.23 1.79 -10.72
CA GLU A 112 -6.41 0.94 -10.81
C GLU A 112 -6.40 0.08 -12.10
N TRP A 113 -5.98 0.64 -13.24
CA TRP A 113 -5.76 -0.16 -14.45
C TRP A 113 -4.64 -1.18 -14.27
N MET A 114 -3.53 -0.81 -13.62
CA MET A 114 -2.43 -1.74 -13.37
C MET A 114 -2.83 -2.88 -12.43
N THR A 115 -3.74 -2.61 -11.48
CA THR A 115 -4.32 -3.65 -10.64
C THR A 115 -5.10 -4.67 -11.48
N LEU A 116 -5.90 -4.21 -12.46
CA LEU A 116 -6.59 -5.11 -13.39
C LEU A 116 -5.62 -5.90 -14.28
N VAL A 117 -4.49 -5.30 -14.69
CA VAL A 117 -3.41 -6.02 -15.39
C VAL A 117 -2.86 -7.14 -14.52
N ASP A 118 -2.56 -6.87 -13.25
CA ASP A 118 -2.02 -7.87 -12.32
C ASP A 118 -3.00 -9.01 -12.06
N MET A 119 -4.30 -8.71 -11.96
CA MET A 119 -5.35 -9.73 -11.85
C MET A 119 -5.42 -10.63 -13.09
N ALA A 120 -5.36 -10.05 -14.31
CA ALA A 120 -5.37 -10.82 -15.55
C ALA A 120 -4.11 -11.70 -15.69
N LEU A 121 -2.94 -11.19 -15.30
CA LEU A 121 -1.69 -11.96 -15.27
C LEU A 121 -1.73 -13.12 -14.25
N ALA A 122 -2.36 -12.92 -13.10
CA ALA A 122 -2.54 -14.00 -12.13
C ALA A 122 -3.34 -15.17 -12.71
N MET A 123 -4.35 -14.85 -13.53
CA MET A 123 -5.22 -15.80 -14.24
C MET A 123 -4.66 -16.31 -15.58
N ASP A 124 -3.42 -15.96 -15.94
CA ASP A 124 -2.80 -16.31 -17.23
C ASP A 124 -3.57 -15.79 -18.46
N ASP A 125 -4.43 -14.78 -18.29
CA ASP A 125 -5.13 -14.08 -19.38
C ASP A 125 -4.25 -12.92 -19.90
N TYR A 126 -3.21 -13.29 -20.65
CA TYR A 126 -2.24 -12.35 -21.21
C TYR A 126 -2.87 -11.36 -22.21
N SER A 127 -3.90 -11.79 -22.94
CA SER A 127 -4.61 -10.92 -23.90
C SER A 127 -5.35 -9.79 -23.20
N THR A 128 -6.10 -10.10 -22.13
CA THR A 128 -6.76 -9.08 -21.32
C THR A 128 -5.73 -8.20 -20.58
N ALA A 129 -4.65 -8.79 -20.06
CA ALA A 129 -3.57 -8.04 -19.43
C ALA A 129 -2.96 -7.00 -20.38
N GLU A 130 -2.68 -7.37 -21.64
CA GLU A 130 -2.16 -6.46 -22.66
C GLU A 130 -3.15 -5.33 -22.97
N ARG A 131 -4.44 -5.66 -23.12
CA ARG A 131 -5.51 -4.68 -23.36
C ARG A 131 -5.60 -3.65 -22.24
N PHE A 132 -5.60 -4.09 -20.99
CA PHE A 132 -5.60 -3.21 -19.81
C PHE A 132 -4.32 -2.39 -19.69
N ALA A 133 -3.15 -2.97 -19.98
CA ALA A 133 -1.89 -2.23 -20.01
C ALA A 133 -1.90 -1.14 -21.09
N GLY A 134 -2.55 -1.39 -22.23
CA GLY A 134 -2.80 -0.38 -23.27
C GLY A 134 -3.66 0.79 -22.78
N LEU A 135 -4.70 0.52 -22.00
CA LEU A 135 -5.55 1.56 -21.39
C LEU A 135 -4.80 2.35 -20.32
N ALA A 136 -4.01 1.68 -19.47
CA ALA A 136 -3.12 2.31 -18.51
C ALA A 136 -2.11 3.22 -19.22
N ARG A 137 -1.47 2.75 -20.31
CA ARG A 137 -0.54 3.55 -21.12
C ARG A 137 -1.20 4.78 -21.74
N LYS A 138 -2.44 4.65 -22.23
CA LYS A 138 -3.23 5.79 -22.72
C LYS A 138 -3.46 6.81 -21.60
N ARG A 139 -3.68 6.37 -20.35
CA ARG A 139 -3.76 7.26 -19.17
C ARG A 139 -2.40 7.87 -18.80
N ALA A 140 -1.32 7.15 -19.00
CA ALA A 140 0.02 7.64 -18.72
C ALA A 140 0.61 8.62 -19.76
N SER A 141 -0.08 8.90 -20.87
CA SER A 141 0.52 9.63 -22.01
C SER A 141 1.08 11.03 -21.72
N ARG A 142 0.70 11.66 -20.59
CA ARG A 142 1.19 12.98 -20.16
C ARG A 142 2.16 12.92 -18.98
N ASP A 143 2.50 11.71 -18.54
CA ASP A 143 3.34 11.46 -17.38
C ASP A 143 4.44 10.47 -17.76
N LYS A 144 5.67 10.99 -17.90
CA LYS A 144 6.82 10.18 -18.32
C LYS A 144 7.11 9.03 -17.36
N LEU A 145 6.86 9.21 -16.06
CA LEU A 145 7.08 8.16 -15.07
C LEU A 145 6.09 7.02 -15.29
N LEU A 146 4.80 7.34 -15.30
CA LEU A 146 3.75 6.34 -15.50
C LEU A 146 3.90 5.66 -16.88
N ALA A 147 4.35 6.41 -17.90
CA ALA A 147 4.57 5.86 -19.23
C ALA A 147 5.73 4.85 -19.24
N GLY A 148 6.79 5.11 -18.47
CA GLY A 148 7.88 4.15 -18.24
C GLY A 148 7.40 2.89 -17.52
N ILE A 149 6.60 3.04 -16.47
CA ILE A 149 5.97 1.91 -15.74
C ILE A 149 5.13 1.05 -16.68
N ALA A 150 4.23 1.67 -17.46
CA ALA A 150 3.41 0.93 -18.42
C ALA A 150 4.22 0.25 -19.52
N LYS A 151 5.28 0.90 -20.01
CA LYS A 151 6.16 0.30 -21.02
C LYS A 151 6.83 -0.97 -20.51
N ASP A 152 7.36 -0.95 -19.29
CA ASP A 152 8.04 -2.12 -18.75
C ASP A 152 7.07 -3.20 -18.32
N LYS A 153 5.86 -2.84 -17.85
CA LYS A 153 4.79 -3.80 -17.63
C LYS A 153 4.38 -4.50 -18.92
N ALA A 154 4.25 -3.79 -20.04
CA ALA A 154 3.95 -4.38 -21.34
C ALA A 154 5.04 -5.36 -21.82
N LYS A 155 6.33 -5.02 -21.64
CA LYS A 155 7.43 -5.96 -21.92
C LYS A 155 7.33 -7.23 -21.06
N TYR A 156 6.98 -7.07 -19.80
CA TYR A 156 6.84 -8.19 -18.87
C TYR A 156 5.64 -9.09 -19.24
N ILE A 157 4.50 -8.52 -19.62
CA ILE A 157 3.34 -9.29 -20.15
C ILE A 157 3.78 -10.16 -21.34
N ASN A 158 4.42 -9.55 -22.33
CA ASN A 158 4.87 -10.28 -23.53
C ASN A 158 5.91 -11.37 -23.23
N LEU A 159 6.75 -11.15 -22.21
CA LEU A 159 7.70 -12.15 -21.75
C LEU A 159 6.99 -13.33 -21.08
N LEU A 160 6.01 -13.04 -20.21
CA LEU A 160 5.23 -14.08 -19.53
C LEU A 160 4.41 -14.90 -20.51
N GLU A 161 3.74 -14.26 -21.47
CA GLU A 161 2.94 -14.94 -22.49
C GLU A 161 3.78 -15.95 -23.27
N LYS A 162 4.94 -15.53 -23.78
CA LYS A 162 5.87 -16.42 -24.49
C LYS A 162 6.33 -17.59 -23.61
N ARG A 163 6.72 -17.31 -22.36
CA ARG A 163 7.16 -18.35 -21.44
C ARG A 163 6.02 -19.30 -21.06
N PHE A 164 4.79 -18.79 -20.96
CA PHE A 164 3.62 -19.61 -20.68
C PHE A 164 3.36 -20.62 -21.81
N GLU A 165 3.44 -20.20 -23.08
CA GLU A 165 3.34 -21.11 -24.22
C GLU A 165 4.38 -22.24 -24.16
N GLU A 166 5.62 -21.94 -23.76
CA GLU A 166 6.67 -22.94 -23.58
C GLU A 166 6.40 -23.91 -22.41
N VAL A 167 5.68 -23.45 -21.38
CA VAL A 167 5.42 -24.20 -20.13
C VAL A 167 4.15 -25.05 -20.21
N LYS A 168 3.22 -24.74 -21.14
CA LYS A 168 1.96 -25.49 -21.34
C LYS A 168 2.13 -27.01 -21.43
N PRO A 169 3.07 -27.58 -22.20
CA PRO A 169 3.25 -29.03 -22.25
C PRO A 169 3.61 -29.64 -20.88
N SER A 170 4.39 -28.93 -20.07
CA SER A 170 4.72 -29.36 -18.71
C SER A 170 3.52 -29.27 -17.77
N LEU A 171 2.66 -28.24 -17.91
CA LEU A 171 1.40 -28.16 -17.17
C LEU A 171 0.47 -29.32 -17.49
N GLU A 172 0.28 -29.63 -18.79
CA GLU A 172 -0.54 -30.77 -19.23
C GLU A 172 -0.01 -32.10 -18.69
N LYS A 173 1.32 -32.27 -18.68
CA LYS A 173 1.96 -33.46 -18.13
C LYS A 173 1.68 -33.62 -16.63
N LEU A 174 1.71 -32.54 -15.86
CA LEU A 174 1.41 -32.59 -14.42
C LEU A 174 -0.06 -32.93 -14.11
N VAL A 175 -0.99 -32.75 -15.05
CA VAL A 175 -2.37 -33.21 -14.88
C VAL A 175 -2.44 -34.74 -14.84
N GLY A 176 -1.70 -35.41 -15.72
CA GLY A 176 -1.66 -36.89 -15.80
C GLY A 176 -0.63 -37.54 -14.87
N ASP A 177 0.48 -36.84 -14.61
CA ASP A 177 1.59 -37.29 -13.77
C ASP A 177 2.06 -36.15 -12.84
N PRO A 178 1.37 -35.91 -11.71
CA PRO A 178 1.74 -34.86 -10.77
C PRO A 178 3.13 -35.00 -10.14
N ALA A 179 3.74 -36.18 -10.20
CA ALA A 179 5.07 -36.47 -9.64
C ALA A 179 6.20 -36.28 -10.67
N ASN A 180 5.89 -35.86 -11.90
CA ASN A 180 6.88 -35.74 -12.95
C ASN A 180 7.96 -34.70 -12.58
N LEU A 181 9.20 -35.14 -12.39
CA LEU A 181 10.30 -34.29 -11.91
C LEU A 181 10.56 -33.10 -12.86
N GLU A 182 10.77 -33.36 -14.15
CA GLU A 182 11.08 -32.32 -15.14
C GLU A 182 9.97 -31.29 -15.29
N ALA A 183 8.71 -31.74 -15.29
CA ALA A 183 7.57 -30.84 -15.40
C ALA A 183 7.38 -29.99 -14.13
N ASN A 184 7.59 -30.58 -12.94
CA ASN A 184 7.58 -29.83 -11.68
C ASN A 184 8.68 -28.75 -11.67
N GLY A 185 9.89 -29.07 -12.12
CA GLY A 185 10.98 -28.09 -12.24
C GLY A 185 10.63 -26.95 -13.19
N THR A 186 10.15 -27.26 -14.39
CA THR A 186 9.79 -26.27 -15.42
C THR A 186 8.65 -25.35 -14.97
N VAL A 187 7.57 -25.92 -14.42
CA VAL A 187 6.42 -25.14 -13.94
C VAL A 187 6.79 -24.35 -12.68
N GLY A 188 7.56 -24.95 -11.77
CA GLY A 188 8.03 -24.28 -10.55
C GLY A 188 8.93 -23.08 -10.85
N GLU A 189 9.81 -23.18 -11.85
CA GLU A 189 10.66 -22.07 -12.30
C GLU A 189 9.80 -20.94 -12.88
N PHE A 190 8.84 -21.28 -13.75
CA PHE A 190 7.92 -20.29 -14.33
C PHE A 190 7.12 -19.55 -13.24
N ILE A 191 6.48 -20.29 -12.33
CA ILE A 191 5.65 -19.68 -11.28
C ILE A 191 6.52 -18.85 -10.31
N SER A 192 7.68 -19.38 -9.89
CA SER A 192 8.55 -18.70 -8.91
C SER A 192 9.34 -17.53 -9.50
N LEU A 193 10.03 -17.73 -10.64
CA LEU A 193 10.98 -16.75 -11.16
C LEU A 193 10.37 -15.82 -12.20
N TYR A 194 9.41 -16.30 -12.99
CA TYR A 194 8.74 -15.46 -13.99
C TYR A 194 7.53 -14.75 -13.37
N LYS A 195 6.55 -15.49 -12.84
CA LYS A 195 5.33 -14.90 -12.21
C LYS A 195 5.59 -14.30 -10.83
N ARG A 196 6.71 -14.65 -10.18
CA ARG A 196 7.07 -14.20 -8.81
C ARG A 196 6.09 -14.66 -7.74
N ASP A 197 5.37 -15.74 -8.00
CA ASP A 197 4.54 -16.42 -7.02
C ASP A 197 5.35 -17.53 -6.34
N TRP A 198 6.22 -17.10 -5.42
CA TRP A 198 7.08 -18.00 -4.66
C TRP A 198 6.27 -19.02 -3.85
N LYS A 199 5.08 -18.65 -3.37
CA LYS A 199 4.25 -19.51 -2.53
C LYS A 199 3.79 -20.74 -3.31
N THR A 200 3.33 -20.55 -4.55
CA THR A 200 2.86 -21.64 -5.40
C THR A 200 4.01 -22.37 -6.10
N GLY A 201 5.07 -21.66 -6.47
CA GLY A 201 6.16 -22.22 -7.27
C GLY A 201 7.22 -22.99 -6.48
N MET A 202 7.56 -22.58 -5.24
CA MET A 202 8.60 -23.27 -4.45
C MET A 202 8.28 -24.75 -4.19
N PRO A 203 7.03 -25.14 -3.82
CA PRO A 203 6.70 -26.55 -3.65
C PRO A 203 6.90 -27.40 -4.92
N LEU A 204 6.75 -26.81 -6.10
CA LEU A 204 7.01 -27.49 -7.37
C LEU A 204 8.51 -27.61 -7.63
N LEU A 205 9.29 -26.55 -7.34
CA LEU A 205 10.75 -26.59 -7.42
C LEU A 205 11.36 -27.67 -6.52
N SER A 206 10.85 -27.84 -5.29
CA SER A 206 11.27 -28.93 -4.38
C SER A 206 11.02 -30.34 -4.93
N LYS A 207 10.01 -30.51 -5.79
CA LYS A 207 9.69 -31.76 -6.50
C LYS A 207 10.38 -31.86 -7.87
N GLY A 208 11.14 -30.84 -8.26
CA GLY A 208 11.88 -30.79 -9.51
C GLY A 208 13.15 -31.65 -9.48
N PRO A 209 13.90 -31.68 -10.60
CA PRO A 209 15.19 -32.35 -10.67
C PRO A 209 16.20 -31.71 -9.71
N ASP A 210 17.23 -32.48 -9.32
CA ASP A 210 18.29 -31.99 -8.46
C ASP A 210 19.07 -30.83 -9.12
N GLY A 211 19.27 -29.76 -8.36
CA GLY A 211 19.91 -28.53 -8.83
C GLY A 211 19.76 -27.41 -7.82
N ASP A 212 20.29 -26.23 -8.15
CA ASP A 212 20.34 -25.10 -7.21
C ASP A 212 18.94 -24.60 -6.82
N LEU A 213 17.99 -24.60 -7.76
CA LEU A 213 16.60 -24.21 -7.48
C LEU A 213 15.90 -25.17 -6.51
N LYS A 214 16.07 -26.48 -6.70
CA LYS A 214 15.51 -27.48 -5.79
C LYS A 214 16.13 -27.37 -4.40
N LYS A 215 17.47 -27.23 -4.33
CA LYS A 215 18.19 -27.02 -3.06
C LYS A 215 17.67 -25.80 -2.31
N LEU A 216 17.58 -24.65 -2.99
CA LEU A 216 17.07 -23.42 -2.37
C LEU A 216 15.61 -23.55 -1.92
N ALA A 217 14.76 -24.22 -2.70
CA ALA A 217 13.38 -24.47 -2.31
C ALA A 217 13.30 -25.37 -1.05
N ASP A 218 14.10 -26.42 -0.98
CA ASP A 218 14.16 -27.34 0.17
C ASP A 218 14.75 -26.65 1.42
N GLU A 219 15.79 -25.84 1.26
CA GLU A 219 16.40 -25.05 2.35
C GLU A 219 15.41 -24.03 2.91
N GLU A 220 14.73 -23.29 2.04
CA GLU A 220 13.69 -22.35 2.46
C GLU A 220 12.53 -23.04 3.18
N PHE A 221 12.12 -24.22 2.72
CA PHE A 221 11.04 -24.98 3.35
C PHE A 221 11.41 -25.48 4.75
N LYS A 222 12.69 -25.83 4.96
CA LYS A 222 13.20 -26.36 6.24
C LYS A 222 13.70 -25.27 7.20
N ALA A 223 13.83 -24.04 6.73
CA ALA A 223 14.44 -22.95 7.48
C ALA A 223 13.72 -22.73 8.82
N SER A 224 14.48 -22.82 9.92
CA SER A 224 13.95 -22.69 11.28
C SER A 224 13.79 -21.23 11.75
N GLY A 225 14.16 -20.28 10.90
CA GLY A 225 14.21 -18.84 11.23
C GLY A 225 15.55 -18.40 11.83
N VAL A 226 16.51 -19.31 12.01
CA VAL A 226 17.87 -18.98 12.47
C VAL A 226 18.56 -18.05 11.47
N ALA A 227 19.15 -16.96 11.97
CA ALA A 227 19.73 -15.90 11.14
C ALA A 227 20.80 -16.39 10.16
N LEU A 228 21.64 -17.35 10.58
CA LEU A 228 22.69 -17.91 9.71
C LEU A 228 22.11 -18.75 8.56
N GLU A 229 21.05 -19.53 8.80
CA GLU A 229 20.37 -20.32 7.76
C GLU A 229 19.71 -19.40 6.73
N LEU A 230 18.96 -18.39 7.21
CA LEU A 230 18.31 -17.40 6.36
C LEU A 230 19.32 -16.56 5.57
N GLN A 231 20.50 -16.28 6.13
CA GLN A 231 21.59 -15.64 5.41
C GLN A 231 22.13 -16.55 4.31
N GLY A 232 22.31 -17.85 4.57
CA GLY A 232 22.73 -18.84 3.58
C GLY A 232 21.76 -18.90 2.39
N ILE A 233 20.46 -18.93 2.66
CA ILE A 233 19.41 -18.87 1.64
C ILE A 233 19.52 -17.57 0.82
N ALA A 234 19.67 -16.42 1.49
CA ALA A 234 19.81 -15.13 0.81
C ALA A 234 21.06 -15.07 -0.09
N ASP A 235 22.18 -15.60 0.41
CA ASP A 235 23.43 -15.73 -0.34
C ASP A 235 23.24 -16.64 -1.55
N GLY A 236 22.55 -17.77 -1.40
CA GLY A 236 22.27 -18.68 -2.52
C GLY A 236 21.41 -18.06 -3.62
N TRP A 237 20.36 -17.28 -3.28
CA TRP A 237 19.61 -16.50 -4.27
C TRP A 237 20.44 -15.42 -4.94
N TRP A 238 21.33 -14.77 -4.18
CA TRP A 238 22.25 -13.78 -4.73
C TRP A 238 23.20 -14.41 -5.77
N GLU A 239 23.78 -15.57 -5.45
CA GLU A 239 24.68 -16.29 -6.37
C GLU A 239 23.94 -16.79 -7.61
N LEU A 240 22.73 -17.35 -7.44
CA LEU A 240 21.89 -17.74 -8.57
C LEU A 240 21.58 -16.54 -9.47
N ALA A 241 21.40 -15.35 -8.90
CA ALA A 241 21.22 -14.12 -9.68
C ALA A 241 22.47 -13.72 -10.50
N GLN A 242 23.69 -14.05 -10.03
CA GLN A 242 24.92 -13.79 -10.77
C GLN A 242 25.04 -14.66 -12.03
N GLY A 243 24.53 -15.89 -11.99
CA GLY A 243 24.48 -16.79 -13.14
C GLY A 243 23.37 -16.49 -14.15
N ASN A 244 22.39 -15.65 -13.78
CA ASN A 244 21.21 -15.36 -14.57
C ASN A 244 21.23 -13.96 -15.19
N LYS A 245 20.29 -13.71 -16.12
CA LYS A 245 20.08 -12.40 -16.77
C LYS A 245 18.61 -11.98 -16.71
N ASP A 246 18.37 -10.71 -17.04
CA ASP A 246 17.04 -10.14 -17.24
C ASP A 246 16.05 -10.48 -16.10
N VAL A 247 14.86 -11.00 -16.43
CA VAL A 247 13.80 -11.26 -15.44
C VAL A 247 14.23 -12.25 -14.36
N LEU A 248 15.00 -13.28 -14.72
CA LEU A 248 15.43 -14.32 -13.80
C LEU A 248 16.40 -13.76 -12.77
N ARG A 249 17.38 -12.97 -13.23
CA ARG A 249 18.30 -12.24 -12.36
C ARG A 249 17.53 -11.34 -11.41
N ILE A 250 16.62 -10.51 -11.92
CA ILE A 250 15.84 -9.59 -11.10
C ILE A 250 15.01 -10.34 -10.06
N SER A 251 14.34 -11.44 -10.43
CA SER A 251 13.55 -12.24 -9.49
C SER A 251 14.40 -12.89 -8.40
N CYS A 252 15.58 -13.43 -8.75
CA CYS A 252 16.54 -13.96 -7.78
C CYS A 252 17.05 -12.87 -6.83
N LEU A 253 17.42 -11.69 -7.34
CA LEU A 253 17.82 -10.53 -6.52
C LEU A 253 16.70 -10.08 -5.58
N MET A 254 15.44 -10.07 -6.05
CA MET A 254 14.29 -9.75 -5.21
C MET A 254 14.09 -10.77 -4.08
N ARG A 255 14.29 -12.06 -4.35
CA ARG A 255 14.21 -13.11 -3.33
C ARG A 255 15.38 -13.03 -2.34
N ALA A 256 16.59 -12.77 -2.83
CA ALA A 256 17.75 -12.50 -1.98
C ALA A 256 17.49 -11.31 -1.05
N ALA A 257 16.99 -10.19 -1.58
CA ALA A 257 16.64 -9.02 -0.77
C ALA A 257 15.55 -9.31 0.27
N HIS A 258 14.57 -10.15 -0.04
CA HIS A 258 13.56 -10.57 0.93
C HIS A 258 14.21 -11.21 2.17
N TRP A 259 15.14 -12.15 1.96
CA TRP A 259 15.80 -12.86 3.05
C TRP A 259 16.87 -12.03 3.75
N TYR A 260 17.67 -11.26 3.01
CA TYR A 260 18.63 -10.31 3.59
C TYR A 260 17.95 -9.34 4.55
N ARG A 261 16.79 -8.78 4.19
CA ARG A 261 16.03 -7.87 5.06
C ARG A 261 15.53 -8.57 6.33
N LYS A 262 15.21 -9.87 6.28
CA LYS A 262 14.78 -10.65 7.45
C LYS A 262 15.92 -10.90 8.44
N VAL A 263 17.15 -11.09 7.96
CA VAL A 263 18.30 -11.37 8.84
C VAL A 263 19.00 -10.13 9.35
N LEU A 264 18.85 -8.98 8.68
CA LEU A 264 19.61 -7.78 8.96
C LEU A 264 19.50 -7.32 10.43
N ALA A 265 18.32 -7.46 11.05
CA ALA A 265 18.09 -7.08 12.44
C ALA A 265 18.84 -7.94 13.47
N GLY A 266 19.30 -9.14 13.09
CA GLY A 266 20.00 -10.07 13.98
C GLY A 266 21.49 -10.24 13.68
N LEU A 267 22.06 -9.43 12.78
CA LEU A 267 23.46 -9.53 12.37
C LEU A 267 24.25 -8.32 12.86
N GLU A 268 25.47 -8.57 13.31
CA GLU A 268 26.41 -7.54 13.77
C GLU A 268 27.72 -7.57 12.96
N GLY A 269 28.49 -6.49 13.03
CA GLY A 269 29.83 -6.41 12.48
C GLY A 269 29.88 -6.51 10.94
N LEU A 270 30.89 -7.20 10.41
CA LEU A 270 31.18 -7.22 8.97
C LEU A 270 30.09 -7.88 8.12
N SER A 271 29.36 -8.86 8.67
CA SER A 271 28.26 -9.52 7.97
C SER A 271 27.10 -8.55 7.70
N GLN A 272 26.75 -7.72 8.69
CA GLN A 272 25.75 -6.67 8.54
C GLN A 272 26.15 -5.68 7.43
N VAL A 273 27.37 -5.16 7.48
CA VAL A 273 27.88 -4.20 6.48
C VAL A 273 27.87 -4.79 5.06
N ARG A 274 28.21 -6.08 4.90
CA ARG A 274 28.18 -6.77 3.60
C ARG A 274 26.75 -6.82 3.05
N ILE A 275 25.78 -7.19 3.89
CA ILE A 275 24.37 -7.33 3.48
C ILE A 275 23.74 -5.98 3.14
N GLU A 276 24.02 -4.93 3.92
CA GLU A 276 23.57 -3.56 3.61
C GLU A 276 24.06 -3.10 2.23
N LYS A 277 25.33 -3.40 1.90
CA LYS A 277 25.88 -3.10 0.56
C LYS A 277 25.16 -3.88 -0.54
N ARG A 278 24.94 -5.18 -0.35
CA ARG A 278 24.21 -6.03 -1.31
C ARG A 278 22.77 -5.55 -1.52
N LEU A 279 22.07 -5.17 -0.44
CA LEU A 279 20.73 -4.60 -0.54
C LEU A 279 20.73 -3.30 -1.35
N ALA A 280 21.67 -2.40 -1.11
CA ALA A 280 21.81 -1.17 -1.90
C ALA A 280 22.13 -1.45 -3.39
N GLU A 281 22.94 -2.47 -3.69
CA GLU A 281 23.21 -2.92 -5.05
C GLU A 281 21.96 -3.49 -5.73
N ILE A 282 21.24 -4.37 -5.04
CA ILE A 282 19.96 -4.92 -5.51
C ILE A 282 18.98 -3.80 -5.80
N GLU A 283 18.80 -2.86 -4.88
CA GLU A 283 17.84 -1.75 -5.02
C GLU A 283 18.15 -0.85 -6.22
N LYS A 284 19.44 -0.60 -6.47
CA LYS A 284 19.89 0.11 -7.66
C LYS A 284 19.56 -0.65 -8.94
N GLU A 285 19.69 -1.97 -8.92
CA GLU A 285 19.48 -2.82 -10.11
C GLU A 285 18.01 -3.07 -10.41
N ILE A 286 17.20 -3.40 -9.40
CA ILE A 286 15.76 -3.65 -9.57
C ILE A 286 14.95 -2.36 -9.76
N GLY A 287 15.60 -1.20 -9.58
CA GLY A 287 15.03 0.09 -9.94
C GLY A 287 13.81 0.43 -9.10
N PHE A 288 13.92 0.34 -7.77
CA PHE A 288 12.89 0.85 -6.85
C PHE A 288 12.69 2.37 -6.97
N SER A 289 13.61 3.10 -7.59
CA SER A 289 13.51 4.54 -7.81
C SER A 289 12.71 4.91 -9.07
N ARG A 290 11.52 4.33 -9.26
CA ARG A 290 10.54 4.86 -10.23
C ARG A 290 9.74 5.98 -9.58
N GLY A 291 10.45 7.09 -9.31
CA GLY A 291 9.88 8.35 -8.85
C GLY A 291 9.03 8.24 -7.59
N ILE A 292 8.41 9.36 -7.22
CA ILE A 292 7.58 9.42 -6.02
C ILE A 292 6.14 9.03 -6.37
N LYS A 293 5.62 8.01 -5.69
CA LYS A 293 4.19 7.65 -5.71
C LYS A 293 3.41 8.62 -4.82
N LEU A 294 2.40 9.26 -5.38
CA LEU A 294 1.53 10.19 -4.67
C LEU A 294 0.63 9.46 -3.67
N SER A 295 0.29 8.20 -3.95
CA SER A 295 -0.48 7.35 -3.07
C SER A 295 0.21 7.11 -1.71
N GLU A 296 1.53 7.28 -1.63
CA GLU A 296 2.35 7.11 -0.42
C GLU A 296 2.53 8.41 0.38
N LEU A 297 1.98 9.53 -0.09
CA LEU A 297 2.15 10.86 0.50
C LEU A 297 0.85 11.43 1.07
N GLN A 298 0.98 12.17 2.16
CA GLN A 298 -0.10 12.97 2.75
C GLN A 298 0.40 14.36 3.12
N VAL A 299 -0.54 15.26 3.40
CA VAL A 299 -0.23 16.59 3.92
C VAL A 299 -0.73 16.69 5.35
N LEU A 300 0.12 17.18 6.25
CA LEU A 300 -0.28 17.53 7.60
C LEU A 300 -0.31 19.06 7.71
N CYS A 301 -1.43 19.61 8.17
CA CYS A 301 -1.56 21.04 8.46
C CYS A 301 -1.87 21.24 9.95
N TYR A 302 -1.29 22.28 10.54
CA TYR A 302 -1.49 22.60 11.95
C TYR A 302 -2.80 23.35 12.16
N GLN A 303 -3.72 22.76 12.93
CA GLN A 303 -5.04 23.33 13.22
C GLN A 303 -5.51 22.88 14.61
N ARG A 304 -6.05 23.82 15.40
CA ARG A 304 -6.58 23.55 16.75
C ARG A 304 -5.58 22.74 17.59
N GLU A 305 -4.36 23.27 17.68
CA GLU A 305 -3.26 22.74 18.49
C GLU A 305 -2.74 21.34 18.11
N ARG A 306 -3.12 20.82 16.94
CA ARG A 306 -2.66 19.51 16.46
C ARG A 306 -2.39 19.51 14.95
N TRP A 307 -1.45 18.68 14.53
CA TRP A 307 -1.30 18.34 13.12
C TRP A 307 -2.45 17.43 12.69
N ARG A 308 -3.07 17.74 11.56
CA ARG A 308 -4.19 16.96 11.02
C ARG A 308 -3.88 16.56 9.57
N PRO A 309 -4.21 15.31 9.17
CA PRO A 309 -4.18 14.92 7.77
C PRO A 309 -5.12 15.79 6.93
N HIS A 310 -4.62 16.21 5.78
CA HIS A 310 -5.36 16.89 4.73
C HIS A 310 -5.08 16.19 3.39
N PRO A 311 -6.04 16.23 2.45
CA PRO A 311 -5.85 15.68 1.11
C PRO A 311 -4.64 16.33 0.42
N LEU A 312 -3.85 15.52 -0.28
CA LEU A 312 -2.64 15.98 -0.97
C LEU A 312 -2.97 17.00 -2.09
N GLU A 313 -4.20 16.98 -2.60
CA GLU A 313 -4.79 17.94 -3.54
C GLU A 313 -4.81 19.37 -3.01
N LYS A 314 -4.64 19.57 -1.70
CA LYS A 314 -4.47 20.90 -1.10
C LYS A 314 -3.10 21.50 -1.41
N MET A 315 -2.16 20.74 -1.94
CA MET A 315 -0.89 21.24 -2.47
C MET A 315 -0.92 21.30 -4.00
N THR A 316 -0.05 22.14 -4.56
CA THR A 316 0.17 22.16 -6.00
C THR A 316 1.28 21.17 -6.32
N LEU A 317 0.96 20.20 -7.19
CA LEU A 317 1.86 19.13 -7.60
C LEU A 317 2.19 19.25 -9.09
N ALA A 318 3.43 18.95 -9.45
CA ALA A 318 3.84 18.79 -10.84
C ALA A 318 5.01 17.81 -10.95
N ARG A 319 4.97 16.91 -11.94
CA ARG A 319 6.16 16.14 -12.32
C ARG A 319 7.04 16.95 -13.25
N ARG A 320 8.30 17.13 -12.89
CA ARG A 320 9.31 17.88 -13.68
C ARG A 320 10.53 17.00 -13.88
N GLY A 321 10.62 16.39 -15.07
CA GLY A 321 11.62 15.35 -15.32
C GLY A 321 11.39 14.16 -14.40
N GLU A 322 12.39 13.82 -13.60
CA GLU A 322 12.34 12.71 -12.62
C GLU A 322 11.87 13.17 -11.24
N ALA A 323 11.73 14.48 -11.01
CA ALA A 323 11.36 15.03 -9.71
C ALA A 323 9.85 15.30 -9.60
N LEU A 324 9.30 15.05 -8.42
CA LEU A 324 8.00 15.58 -8.00
C LEU A 324 8.21 16.96 -7.35
N ALA A 325 7.74 18.01 -8.01
CA ALA A 325 7.67 19.35 -7.44
C ALA A 325 6.38 19.50 -6.62
N VAL A 326 6.52 19.92 -5.36
CA VAL A 326 5.41 20.11 -4.42
C VAL A 326 5.49 21.51 -3.83
N LYS A 327 4.43 22.30 -4.01
CA LYS A 327 4.32 23.65 -3.46
C LYS A 327 3.21 23.70 -2.41
N ASN A 328 3.51 24.27 -1.24
CA ASN A 328 2.50 24.50 -0.21
C ASN A 328 1.55 25.63 -0.65
N THR A 329 0.38 25.23 -1.13
CA THR A 329 -0.75 26.09 -1.50
C THR A 329 -2.00 25.76 -0.69
N THR A 330 -1.80 25.12 0.47
CA THR A 330 -2.89 24.63 1.33
C THR A 330 -3.79 25.75 1.84
N GLY A 331 -3.25 26.96 1.98
CA GLY A 331 -3.94 28.10 2.61
C GLY A 331 -4.17 27.89 4.11
N ILE A 332 -3.55 26.87 4.71
CA ILE A 332 -3.73 26.50 6.12
C ILE A 332 -2.41 26.67 6.84
N SER A 333 -2.39 27.51 7.89
CA SER A 333 -1.19 27.81 8.69
C SER A 333 -0.07 28.48 7.88
N GLY A 334 0.97 28.99 8.56
CA GLY A 334 2.19 29.50 7.92
C GLY A 334 3.08 28.40 7.33
N TYR A 335 2.81 27.13 7.66
CA TYR A 335 3.62 25.98 7.28
C TYR A 335 2.78 24.69 7.23
N ALA A 336 3.16 23.77 6.33
CA ALA A 336 2.58 22.44 6.17
C ALA A 336 3.68 21.37 6.10
N LEU A 337 3.36 20.14 6.47
CA LEU A 337 4.28 19.01 6.32
C LEU A 337 3.81 18.14 5.16
N LEU A 338 4.66 17.96 4.15
CA LEU A 338 4.51 16.86 3.21
C LEU A 338 5.10 15.62 3.88
N ALA A 339 4.28 14.63 4.18
CA ALA A 339 4.66 13.49 5.00
C ALA A 339 4.39 12.16 4.30
N SER A 340 5.11 11.12 4.71
CA SER A 340 4.77 9.74 4.37
C SER A 340 3.38 9.39 4.92
N LYS A 341 2.60 8.61 4.17
CA LYS A 341 1.43 7.91 4.72
C LYS A 341 1.86 6.72 5.58
N ARG A 342 2.96 6.06 5.20
CA ARG A 342 3.54 4.97 5.97
C ARG A 342 3.99 5.49 7.33
N LEU A 343 3.52 4.81 8.37
CA LEU A 343 3.94 4.99 9.76
C LEU A 343 5.26 4.25 9.98
N LEU A 344 6.25 4.94 10.54
CA LEU A 344 7.57 4.44 10.87
C LEU A 344 7.57 3.91 12.31
N ARG A 345 7.62 2.59 12.45
CA ARG A 345 7.72 1.84 13.71
C ARG A 345 9.05 1.11 13.77
N GLY A 346 9.58 0.88 14.98
CA GLY A 346 10.84 0.17 15.18
C GLY A 346 12.02 0.73 14.37
N ASP A 347 13.01 -0.09 14.10
CA ASP A 347 14.17 0.34 13.34
C ASP A 347 13.83 0.58 11.88
N PHE A 348 14.38 1.67 11.34
CA PHE A 348 14.12 2.07 9.96
C PHE A 348 15.30 2.85 9.38
N SER A 349 15.42 2.78 8.07
CA SER A 349 16.27 3.64 7.26
C SER A 349 15.37 4.39 6.26
N ALA A 350 15.67 5.66 6.00
CA ALA A 350 14.98 6.43 4.98
C ALA A 350 15.96 7.30 4.20
N THR A 351 15.90 7.22 2.87
CA THR A 351 16.71 8.05 1.97
C THR A 351 15.80 8.98 1.18
N VAL A 352 16.09 10.29 1.26
CA VAL A 352 15.35 11.31 0.51
C VAL A 352 16.33 12.18 -0.27
N HIS A 353 16.13 12.28 -1.58
CA HIS A 353 16.86 13.22 -2.43
C HIS A 353 15.95 14.40 -2.76
N VAL A 354 16.22 15.55 -2.13
CA VAL A 354 15.34 16.72 -2.12
C VAL A 354 16.09 18.02 -2.43
N TYR A 355 15.41 18.92 -3.13
CA TYR A 355 15.80 20.31 -3.33
C TYR A 355 14.75 21.24 -2.72
N GLY A 356 15.19 22.22 -1.93
CA GLY A 356 14.31 23.18 -1.27
C GLY A 356 13.55 22.60 -0.07
N GLY A 357 12.54 23.34 0.39
CA GLY A 357 11.88 23.09 1.68
C GLY A 357 12.61 23.73 2.87
N ARG A 358 12.03 23.62 4.07
CA ARG A 358 12.54 24.28 5.28
C ARG A 358 13.27 23.31 6.21
N THR A 359 12.58 22.26 6.62
CA THR A 359 13.14 21.21 7.48
C THR A 359 12.70 19.85 6.98
N MET A 360 13.47 18.82 7.32
CA MET A 360 13.10 17.43 7.12
C MET A 360 13.32 16.67 8.42
N GLY A 361 12.47 15.70 8.69
CA GLY A 361 12.57 14.94 9.93
C GLY A 361 11.50 13.88 10.11
N VAL A 362 11.35 13.45 11.35
CA VAL A 362 10.32 12.51 11.78
C VAL A 362 9.41 13.22 12.78
N THR A 363 8.10 13.21 12.51
CA THR A 363 7.08 13.66 13.46
C THR A 363 6.57 12.48 14.28
N SER A 364 5.95 12.74 15.42
CA SER A 364 5.26 11.73 16.24
C SER A 364 3.92 11.29 15.64
N GLU A 365 3.54 10.03 15.89
CA GLU A 365 2.25 9.44 15.53
C GLU A 365 1.06 10.16 16.18
N ASP A 366 1.25 10.66 17.41
CA ASP A 366 0.23 11.43 18.11
C ASP A 366 -0.05 12.80 17.45
N LEU A 367 0.80 13.22 16.50
CA LEU A 367 0.68 14.47 15.77
C LEU A 367 0.67 15.73 16.68
N ARG A 368 1.26 15.63 17.88
CA ARG A 368 1.38 16.71 18.89
C ARG A 368 2.67 17.52 18.78
N SER A 369 3.05 17.89 17.57
CA SER A 369 4.20 18.77 17.27
C SER A 369 5.58 18.31 17.78
N LYS A 370 5.73 17.07 18.25
CA LYS A 370 7.04 16.50 18.60
C LYS A 370 7.76 16.09 17.32
N ARG A 371 8.80 16.82 16.95
CA ARG A 371 9.54 16.60 15.70
C ARG A 371 11.03 16.50 15.95
N LEU A 372 11.67 15.53 15.32
CA LEU A 372 13.12 15.35 15.29
C LEU A 372 13.57 15.70 13.88
N GLN A 373 14.32 16.79 13.72
CA GLN A 373 14.50 17.39 12.40
C GLN A 373 15.84 18.07 12.18
N ILE A 374 16.20 18.20 10.90
CA ILE A 374 17.32 19.00 10.40
C ILE A 374 16.79 20.13 9.52
N GLU A 375 17.57 21.21 9.39
CA GLU A 375 17.30 22.28 8.44
C GLU A 375 17.79 21.88 7.04
N LEU A 376 16.97 22.18 6.02
CA LEU A 376 17.32 21.97 4.63
C LEU A 376 18.09 23.18 4.11
N LYS A 377 19.25 22.93 3.50
CA LYS A 377 20.06 23.98 2.86
C LYS A 377 19.69 24.19 1.40
N GLU A 378 20.30 25.18 0.77
CA GLU A 378 20.20 25.38 -0.67
C GLU A 378 20.84 24.22 -1.44
N GLY A 379 20.32 23.96 -2.64
CA GLY A 379 20.80 22.88 -3.50
C GLY A 379 20.13 21.53 -3.25
N TRP A 380 20.51 20.55 -4.07
CA TRP A 380 20.09 19.17 -3.91
C TRP A 380 20.81 18.54 -2.72
N GLN A 381 20.05 17.86 -1.86
CA GLN A 381 20.54 17.18 -0.67
C GLN A 381 20.01 15.76 -0.65
N ARG A 382 20.93 14.80 -0.55
CA ARG A 382 20.60 13.41 -0.22
C ARG A 382 20.65 13.25 1.28
N ILE A 383 19.48 13.08 1.89
CA ILE A 383 19.31 12.97 3.32
C ILE A 383 19.06 11.51 3.65
N ARG A 384 19.86 10.95 4.55
CA ARG A 384 19.60 9.64 5.15
C ARG A 384 19.21 9.84 6.61
N VAL A 385 18.09 9.25 6.99
CA VAL A 385 17.62 9.17 8.38
C VAL A 385 17.65 7.71 8.77
N GLU A 386 18.26 7.40 9.91
CA GLU A 386 18.39 6.02 10.36
C GLU A 386 18.11 5.95 11.84
N ARG A 387 17.20 5.04 12.21
CA ARG A 387 16.92 4.68 13.58
C ARG A 387 17.34 3.24 13.83
N VAL A 388 18.18 3.07 14.85
CA VAL A 388 18.59 1.77 15.40
C VAL A 388 18.46 1.82 16.92
N GLY A 389 17.50 1.06 17.44
CA GLY A 389 17.07 1.11 18.83
C GLY A 389 16.75 2.54 19.28
N LYS A 390 17.56 3.04 20.22
CA LYS A 390 17.40 4.40 20.81
C LYS A 390 18.14 5.50 20.06
N SER A 391 18.92 5.14 19.04
CA SER A 391 19.72 6.09 18.28
C SER A 391 18.97 6.52 17.02
N LEU A 392 18.85 7.83 16.82
CA LEU A 392 18.38 8.43 15.58
C LEU A 392 19.50 9.28 15.00
N THR A 393 19.91 8.98 13.78
CA THR A 393 20.97 9.72 13.08
C THR A 393 20.46 10.33 11.79
N PHE A 394 21.07 11.45 11.42
CA PHE A 394 20.83 12.12 10.15
C PHE A 394 22.18 12.31 9.46
N SER A 395 22.22 12.07 8.16
CA SER A 395 23.34 12.49 7.31
C SER A 395 22.84 13.24 6.09
N VAL A 396 23.63 14.22 5.64
CA VAL A 396 23.39 15.01 4.43
C VAL A 396 24.58 14.79 3.50
N ASN A 397 24.31 14.27 2.30
CA ASN A 397 25.32 13.91 1.31
C ASN A 397 26.43 13.01 1.90
N GLY A 398 26.02 12.05 2.74
CA GLY A 398 26.91 11.10 3.42
C GLY A 398 27.63 11.66 4.66
N LYS A 399 27.46 12.94 5.00
CA LYS A 399 28.10 13.54 6.19
C LYS A 399 27.10 13.60 7.35
N PRO A 400 27.42 13.04 8.54
CA PRO A 400 26.56 13.16 9.71
C PRO A 400 26.26 14.61 10.07
N VAL A 401 25.03 14.89 10.49
CA VAL A 401 24.59 16.23 10.93
C VAL A 401 23.86 16.14 12.26
N LYS A 402 23.97 17.21 13.07
CA LYS A 402 23.19 17.33 14.30
C LYS A 402 21.74 17.67 13.96
N TRP A 403 20.81 16.91 14.51
CA TRP A 403 19.38 17.20 14.46
C TRP A 403 18.93 17.93 15.73
N LYS A 404 17.74 18.54 15.67
CA LYS A 404 17.13 19.26 16.80
C LYS A 404 15.75 18.66 17.08
N ALA A 405 15.42 18.53 18.36
CA ALA A 405 14.04 18.33 18.79
C ALA A 405 13.31 19.68 18.70
N ASN A 406 12.29 19.75 17.85
CA ASN A 406 11.36 20.87 17.84
C ASN A 406 10.11 20.44 18.60
N SER A 407 9.90 21.06 19.76
CA SER A 407 8.70 20.86 20.56
C SER A 407 8.27 22.21 21.12
N ILE A 408 7.44 22.90 20.33
CA ILE A 408 6.90 24.23 20.66
C ILE A 408 5.97 24.19 21.89
N TYR A 409 5.70 22.99 22.43
CA TYR A 409 4.79 22.74 23.55
C TYR A 409 5.27 21.60 24.46
N THR A 410 6.60 21.43 24.63
CA THR A 410 7.21 20.36 25.48
C THR A 410 6.52 20.22 26.84
N ARG A 411 6.17 21.35 27.45
CA ARG A 411 5.51 21.43 28.77
C ARG A 411 4.18 20.68 28.85
N TYR A 412 3.48 20.48 27.73
CA TYR A 412 2.14 19.87 27.69
C TYR A 412 2.12 18.46 27.09
N TYR A 413 3.08 18.13 26.23
CA TYR A 413 3.00 16.91 25.42
C TYR A 413 4.15 15.93 25.65
N GLY A 414 5.17 16.30 26.42
CA GLY A 414 6.40 15.53 26.58
C GLY A 414 7.43 15.83 25.49
N GLU A 415 8.65 15.34 25.70
CA GLU A 415 9.77 15.58 24.78
C GLU A 415 9.69 14.69 23.53
N ALA A 416 10.29 15.15 22.44
CA ALA A 416 10.47 14.31 21.27
C ALA A 416 11.56 13.27 21.58
N ASN A 417 11.25 11.98 21.39
CA ASN A 417 12.17 10.87 21.67
C ASN A 417 12.56 10.20 20.34
N PRO A 418 13.84 9.94 20.06
CA PRO A 418 14.31 9.06 18.98
C PRO A 418 13.48 7.77 18.78
N GLU A 419 12.98 7.17 19.86
CA GLU A 419 12.17 5.93 19.82
C GLU A 419 10.71 6.17 19.39
N GLN A 420 10.29 7.41 19.14
CA GLN A 420 8.90 7.71 18.78
C GLN A 420 8.49 7.08 17.45
N THR A 421 7.32 6.45 17.43
CA THR A 421 6.63 6.10 16.19
C THR A 421 6.22 7.36 15.45
N GLY A 422 6.32 7.36 14.12
CA GLY A 422 6.25 8.63 13.42
C GLY A 422 6.07 8.59 11.91
N TYR A 423 6.02 9.78 11.31
CA TYR A 423 5.99 9.94 9.85
C TYR A 423 7.22 10.72 9.41
N LEU A 424 7.84 10.29 8.30
CA LEU A 424 8.85 11.08 7.62
C LEU A 424 8.18 12.32 7.05
N PHE A 425 8.80 13.50 7.18
CA PHE A 425 8.23 14.72 6.63
C PHE A 425 9.26 15.68 6.04
N ILE A 426 8.79 16.50 5.09
CA ILE A 426 9.43 17.73 4.61
C ILE A 426 8.49 18.89 4.93
N SER A 427 8.97 19.87 5.69
CA SER A 427 8.21 21.08 6.03
C SER A 427 8.35 22.12 4.94
N LEU A 428 7.22 22.74 4.57
CA LEU A 428 7.13 23.80 3.58
C LEU A 428 6.42 25.01 4.19
N ASN A 429 7.05 26.18 4.15
CA ASN A 429 6.36 27.44 4.44
C ASN A 429 5.27 27.72 3.38
N SER A 430 4.31 28.60 3.70
CA SER A 430 3.30 29.04 2.73
C SER A 430 3.96 29.57 1.45
N GLY A 431 3.54 29.06 0.29
CA GLY A 431 4.10 29.40 -1.02
C GLY A 431 5.46 28.78 -1.34
N GLN A 432 6.13 28.12 -0.38
CA GLN A 432 7.40 27.44 -0.61
C GLN A 432 7.20 26.16 -1.42
N GLN A 433 8.19 25.83 -2.25
CA GLN A 433 8.24 24.60 -3.03
C GLN A 433 9.45 23.75 -2.61
N CYS A 434 9.29 22.43 -2.66
CA CYS A 434 10.41 21.49 -2.77
C CYS A 434 10.28 20.64 -4.05
N SER A 435 11.38 20.01 -4.45
CA SER A 435 11.41 18.99 -5.50
C SER A 435 12.03 17.72 -4.95
N ILE A 436 11.40 16.57 -5.18
CA ILE A 436 11.82 15.29 -4.61
C ILE A 436 12.08 14.31 -5.76
N GLN A 437 13.30 13.78 -5.84
CA GLN A 437 13.68 12.77 -6.83
C GLN A 437 13.60 11.35 -6.27
N GLN A 438 13.84 11.20 -4.97
CA GLN A 438 13.86 9.91 -4.29
C GLN A 438 13.26 10.07 -2.89
N LEU A 439 12.42 9.12 -2.49
CA LEU A 439 11.93 8.93 -1.13
C LEU A 439 11.77 7.43 -0.95
N GLU A 440 12.69 6.84 -0.21
CA GLU A 440 12.72 5.41 0.08
C GLU A 440 12.68 5.23 1.60
N ILE A 441 11.85 4.31 2.05
CA ILE A 441 11.66 3.97 3.46
C ILE A 441 11.79 2.45 3.59
N GLU A 442 12.79 2.03 4.32
CA GLU A 442 13.04 0.66 4.74
C GLU A 442 12.71 0.57 6.23
N THR A 443 11.83 -0.35 6.62
CA THR A 443 11.63 -0.67 8.04
C THR A 443 12.08 -2.10 8.26
N ALA A 444 12.63 -2.39 9.43
CA ALA A 444 12.65 -3.76 9.92
C ALA A 444 11.18 -4.22 9.96
N MET A 445 10.82 -5.27 9.21
CA MET A 445 9.47 -5.82 9.27
C MET A 445 9.34 -6.60 10.58
N GLU A 446 8.69 -6.02 11.59
CA GLU A 446 7.91 -6.80 12.53
C GLU A 446 6.51 -6.94 11.95
N GLU A 447 6.09 -8.15 11.56
CA GLU A 447 4.69 -8.58 11.73
C GLU A 447 4.49 -10.09 11.45
N PHE A 448 4.03 -10.78 12.51
CA PHE A 448 3.06 -11.88 12.62
C PHE A 448 2.97 -12.95 11.53
N GLY A 449 3.29 -14.19 11.95
CA GLY A 449 2.93 -15.41 11.22
C GLY A 449 3.76 -16.64 11.57
N PHE A 450 3.98 -16.92 12.86
CA PHE A 450 4.34 -18.28 13.30
C PHE A 450 3.27 -18.72 14.28
N THR A 451 2.43 -19.66 13.84
CA THR A 451 1.50 -20.38 14.69
C THR A 451 2.32 -21.32 15.57
N GLY A 452 2.70 -20.86 16.76
CA GLY A 452 2.88 -21.76 17.88
C GLY A 452 1.49 -22.02 18.45
N GLU A 453 0.96 -23.22 18.21
CA GLU A 453 -0.21 -23.71 18.95
C GLU A 453 0.07 -23.61 20.47
N PRO A 454 -0.93 -23.31 21.31
CA PRO A 454 -0.80 -23.59 22.72
C PRO A 454 -0.81 -25.11 22.89
N GLU A 455 0.33 -25.68 23.29
CA GLU A 455 0.36 -27.06 23.78
C GLU A 455 -0.65 -27.18 24.93
N THR A 456 -1.65 -28.02 24.68
CA THR A 456 -2.43 -28.71 25.68
C THR A 456 -1.50 -29.53 26.55
N ASN A 457 -1.53 -29.32 27.86
CA ASN A 457 -1.40 -30.40 28.83
C ASN A 457 -2.40 -30.13 29.96
N ASP A 458 -3.40 -30.99 30.00
CA ASP A 458 -4.27 -31.22 31.13
C ASP A 458 -3.48 -31.84 32.30
N ASP A 459 -4.16 -31.85 33.45
CA ASP A 459 -3.91 -32.62 34.67
C ASP A 459 -3.02 -31.97 35.74
N ASP A 460 -3.69 -31.26 36.66
CA ASP A 460 -3.72 -31.69 38.07
C ASP A 460 -5.05 -31.25 38.72
N ASP A 461 -5.90 -32.25 38.95
CA ASP A 461 -7.13 -32.27 39.72
C ASP A 461 -6.79 -32.44 41.22
N GLU A 462 -7.15 -31.47 42.07
CA GLU A 462 -7.58 -31.77 43.43
C GLU A 462 -8.65 -30.77 43.88
N GLY A 463 -9.88 -31.28 44.00
CA GLY A 463 -11.07 -30.51 44.27
C GLY A 463 -11.24 -30.00 45.71
N ARG A 464 -12.30 -29.20 45.89
CA ARG A 464 -13.18 -29.29 47.07
C ARG A 464 -14.53 -28.63 46.80
N GLU A 465 -15.53 -29.38 47.23
CA GLU A 465 -16.97 -29.24 47.04
C GLU A 465 -17.64 -28.07 47.78
N ARG A 466 -18.76 -27.63 47.16
CA ARG A 466 -20.10 -27.32 47.71
C ARG A 466 -20.32 -26.17 48.70
N GLY A 467 -21.40 -25.41 48.43
CA GLY A 467 -22.27 -24.85 49.46
C GLY A 467 -23.17 -23.72 48.96
N ASP A 468 -24.41 -24.05 48.57
CA ASP A 468 -25.56 -23.11 48.49
C ASP A 468 -25.69 -22.27 49.77
N ASP A 469 -26.14 -21.00 49.68
CA ASP A 469 -27.43 -20.64 50.29
C ASP A 469 -27.97 -19.23 49.94
N ARG A 470 -29.30 -19.13 50.06
CA ARG A 470 -30.18 -18.01 49.72
C ARG A 470 -30.35 -17.00 50.88
N GLY A 471 -30.82 -15.78 50.55
CA GLY A 471 -31.55 -14.88 51.47
C GLY A 471 -31.09 -13.41 51.33
N ARG A 472 -31.78 -12.49 50.63
CA ARG A 472 -33.10 -11.82 50.82
C ARG A 472 -33.10 -10.68 51.86
N PHE A 473 -33.69 -9.55 51.43
CA PHE A 473 -34.09 -8.30 52.13
C PHE A 473 -32.96 -7.27 52.36
N GLY A 474 -33.13 -5.96 52.17
CA GLY A 474 -34.22 -5.02 51.86
C GLY A 474 -33.61 -3.62 52.12
N GLY A 475 -33.77 -2.57 51.32
CA GLY A 475 -34.98 -1.81 51.04
C GLY A 475 -34.74 -0.33 51.41
N PHE A 476 -35.36 0.58 50.66
CA PHE A 476 -35.53 2.04 50.89
C PHE A 476 -34.29 2.94 50.71
N GLY A 477 -34.36 4.10 50.06
CA GLY A 477 -35.46 4.85 49.44
C GLY A 477 -35.09 6.33 49.27
N GLY A 478 -35.77 7.03 48.34
CA GLY A 478 -35.89 8.51 48.28
C GLY A 478 -34.90 9.21 47.34
N PHE A 479 -35.28 9.67 46.14
CA PHE A 479 -35.96 10.96 45.84
C PHE A 479 -35.29 12.16 46.54
N GLY A 480 -34.91 13.26 45.93
CA GLY A 480 -35.14 13.86 44.61
C GLY A 480 -34.77 15.35 44.73
N GLY A 481 -34.82 16.13 43.64
CA GLY A 481 -34.94 17.59 43.76
C GLY A 481 -34.00 18.45 42.91
N ARG A 482 -34.62 19.18 41.99
CA ARG A 482 -34.10 20.20 41.07
C ARG A 482 -33.70 21.50 41.78
N GLY A 483 -32.90 22.33 41.11
CA GLY A 483 -32.86 23.80 41.28
C GLY A 483 -31.56 24.42 40.75
N ARG A 484 -31.46 24.79 39.47
CA ARG A 484 -31.58 26.17 38.93
C ARG A 484 -30.79 27.28 39.66
N GLY A 485 -29.81 27.83 38.92
CA GLY A 485 -29.68 29.28 38.71
C GLY A 485 -28.70 30.04 39.61
N GLY A 486 -27.83 30.85 39.00
CA GLY A 486 -27.12 31.93 39.69
C GLY A 486 -25.82 32.33 39.01
N ARG A 487 -25.79 33.53 38.44
CA ARG A 487 -24.63 34.22 37.87
C ARG A 487 -23.58 34.53 38.95
N ASN A 488 -22.30 34.45 38.59
CA ASN A 488 -21.41 35.60 38.44
C ASN A 488 -20.17 35.21 37.63
#